data_AF-A0A8B4GPP3-F1
#
_entry.id   AF-A0A8B4GPP3-F1
#
_cell.length_a   1.000
_cell.length_b   1.000
_cell.length_c   1.000
_cell.angle_alpha   90.00
_cell.angle_beta   90.00
_cell.angle_gamma   90.00
#
_symmetry.space_group_name_H-M   'P 1'
#
loop_
_entity.id
_entity.type
_entity.pdbx_description
1 polymer ?
#
loop_
_entity_poly.entity_id
_entity_poly.type
_entity_poly.pdbx_seq_one_letter_code
_entity_poly.pdbx_strand_id
1 'polypeptide(L)'
;MQKHHILYIAITALTLGGCGSAGNSLANAITDPFTPKEGGYRQLSNIGSDEFTHTGLLPTIGSRQASTIRITDDQFIGTQNHEKDYSSRDTIPIGHKRQNAFTSLPYVLKDSSGNQMESGVLEVYKQAYSAVVGAQLHNRIEPGHPATPTRDFYVRSIQGEFTSNLPTQGIITYKGRAMTGSVTGSADHSNGLNYQIDYGARKGHGSITGLNGFGNIDLAEAPITQNPHGHNVINGAANSATHGAGNYELGIFGPQANEIAGKAHFNNQPNKEVGFAGGRVN
;
A
#
# COMPACT_ATOMS: atom_id res chain seq x y z
N MET A 1 -41.89 4.90 -35.74
CA MET A 1 -40.61 5.62 -35.96
C MET A 1 -40.51 6.72 -34.91
N GLN A 2 -39.30 6.95 -34.42
CA GLN A 2 -38.95 7.46 -33.08
C GLN A 2 -39.57 8.81 -32.70
N LYS A 3 -40.01 8.93 -31.43
CA LYS A 3 -40.42 10.18 -30.79
C LYS A 3 -39.18 10.90 -30.26
N HIS A 4 -39.02 12.17 -30.63
CA HIS A 4 -38.03 13.07 -30.03
C HIS A 4 -38.67 13.81 -28.86
N HIS A 5 -38.09 13.66 -27.66
CA HIS A 5 -38.42 14.48 -26.50
C HIS A 5 -37.25 15.43 -26.24
N ILE A 6 -37.42 16.68 -26.68
CA ILE A 6 -36.55 17.81 -26.33
C ILE A 6 -36.98 18.26 -24.93
N LEU A 7 -36.13 18.01 -23.93
CA LEU A 7 -36.33 18.48 -22.57
C LEU A 7 -35.66 19.86 -22.43
N TYR A 8 -36.47 20.91 -22.39
CA TYR A 8 -36.05 22.26 -22.00
C TYR A 8 -35.81 22.29 -20.49
N ILE A 9 -34.58 22.55 -20.06
CA ILE A 9 -34.27 22.90 -18.66
C ILE A 9 -34.13 24.42 -18.59
N ALA A 10 -35.07 25.07 -17.91
CA ALA A 10 -35.00 26.47 -17.55
C ALA A 10 -33.98 26.65 -16.41
N ILE A 11 -32.94 27.45 -16.65
CA ILE A 11 -31.98 27.84 -15.62
C ILE A 11 -32.51 29.10 -14.94
N THR A 12 -33.03 28.96 -13.73
CA THR A 12 -33.38 30.08 -12.87
C THR A 12 -32.11 30.58 -12.18
N ALA A 13 -31.61 31.74 -12.59
CA ALA A 13 -30.50 32.42 -11.93
C ALA A 13 -30.98 33.08 -10.64
N LEU A 14 -30.50 32.59 -9.49
CA LEU A 14 -30.56 33.31 -8.22
C LEU A 14 -29.19 33.91 -7.94
N THR A 15 -29.03 35.19 -8.27
CA THR A 15 -27.92 36.01 -7.81
C THR A 15 -28.24 36.56 -6.43
N LEU A 16 -27.58 36.02 -5.39
CA LEU A 16 -27.34 36.76 -4.15
C LEU A 16 -25.88 36.60 -3.77
N GLY A 17 -25.19 37.74 -3.69
CA GLY A 17 -23.80 37.83 -3.28
C GLY A 17 -23.61 37.48 -1.82
N GLY A 18 -22.54 36.73 -1.57
CA GLY A 18 -21.96 36.52 -0.26
C GLY A 18 -20.45 36.35 -0.47
N CYS A 19 -19.68 37.32 0.00
CA CYS A 19 -18.23 37.32 -0.07
C CYS A 19 -17.69 36.16 0.77
N GLY A 20 -17.01 35.22 0.13
CA GLY A 20 -16.38 34.07 0.78
C GLY A 20 -15.55 33.31 -0.24
N SER A 21 -14.24 33.50 -0.18
CA SER A 21 -13.23 32.83 -1.01
C SER A 21 -13.32 31.30 -0.88
N ALA A 22 -14.18 30.68 -1.69
CA ALA A 22 -14.21 29.26 -1.97
C ALA A 22 -14.01 29.05 -3.49
N GLY A 23 -12.97 29.69 -4.03
CA GLY A 23 -12.58 29.51 -5.42
C GLY A 23 -12.01 28.11 -5.65
N ASN A 24 -12.55 27.41 -6.65
CA ASN A 24 -12.03 26.20 -7.32
C ASN A 24 -12.37 24.82 -6.74
N SER A 25 -12.86 24.69 -5.50
CA SER A 25 -13.16 23.34 -4.94
C SER A 25 -14.44 22.70 -5.49
N LEU A 26 -15.49 23.50 -5.69
CA LEU A 26 -16.79 23.02 -6.18
C LEU A 26 -16.83 22.84 -7.70
N ALA A 27 -16.14 23.72 -8.45
CA ALA A 27 -16.07 23.62 -9.91
C ALA A 27 -15.35 22.34 -10.35
N ASN A 28 -14.19 22.03 -9.75
CA ASN A 28 -13.45 20.80 -10.04
C ASN A 28 -14.23 19.52 -9.65
N ALA A 29 -15.06 19.59 -8.59
CA ALA A 29 -15.90 18.46 -8.19
C ALA A 29 -17.03 18.16 -9.19
N ILE A 30 -17.45 19.16 -9.99
CA ILE A 30 -18.49 19.03 -11.02
C ILE A 30 -17.86 18.66 -12.38
N THR A 31 -16.64 19.12 -12.68
CA THR A 31 -16.02 18.92 -14.00
C THR A 31 -15.22 17.63 -14.13
N ASP A 32 -14.78 17.02 -13.03
CA ASP A 32 -14.07 15.73 -13.08
C ASP A 32 -14.33 14.87 -11.82
N PRO A 33 -15.52 14.23 -11.73
CA PRO A 33 -15.90 13.42 -10.58
C PRO A 33 -15.10 12.12 -10.46
N PHE A 34 -14.28 11.76 -11.47
CA PHE A 34 -13.57 10.48 -11.52
C PHE A 34 -12.08 10.58 -11.15
N THR A 35 -11.52 11.80 -11.12
CA THR A 35 -10.16 12.03 -10.63
C THR A 35 -10.12 12.06 -9.09
N PRO A 36 -9.31 11.20 -8.45
CA PRO A 36 -9.20 11.20 -6.99
C PRO A 36 -8.66 12.53 -6.46
N LYS A 37 -9.36 13.10 -5.48
CA LYS A 37 -8.88 14.25 -4.73
C LYS A 37 -7.72 13.85 -3.84
N GLU A 38 -6.81 14.79 -3.60
CA GLU A 38 -5.73 14.58 -2.64
C GLU A 38 -6.32 14.30 -1.25
N GLY A 39 -5.87 13.24 -0.59
CA GLY A 39 -6.37 12.87 0.74
C GLY A 39 -5.73 11.60 1.28
N GLY A 40 -6.10 11.21 2.50
CA GLY A 40 -5.52 10.07 3.21
C GLY A 40 -4.01 10.19 3.40
N TYR A 41 -3.31 9.04 3.41
CA TYR A 41 -1.86 9.04 3.58
C TYR A 41 -1.21 9.56 2.30
N ARG A 42 -0.54 10.73 2.38
CA ARG A 42 -0.24 11.54 1.19
C ARG A 42 1.06 11.18 0.48
N GLN A 43 2.04 10.61 1.16
CA GLN A 43 3.37 10.39 0.59
C GLN A 43 4.09 9.23 1.24
N LEU A 44 4.91 8.53 0.46
CA LEU A 44 5.91 7.60 0.98
C LEU A 44 7.21 8.40 1.17
N SER A 45 7.63 8.58 2.42
CA SER A 45 8.80 9.39 2.77
C SER A 45 10.03 8.56 3.08
N ASN A 46 9.84 7.33 3.54
CA ASN A 46 10.92 6.45 3.96
C ASN A 46 11.34 5.50 2.81
N ILE A 47 11.78 6.08 1.69
CA ILE A 47 12.09 5.33 0.46
C ILE A 47 13.26 4.34 0.67
N GLY A 48 14.30 4.74 1.41
CA GLY A 48 15.49 3.92 1.62
C GLY A 48 15.37 2.84 2.70
N SER A 49 14.47 3.00 3.66
CA SER A 49 14.22 2.03 4.74
C SER A 49 13.03 2.49 5.57
N ASP A 50 12.13 1.57 5.93
CA ASP A 50 11.07 1.80 6.92
C ASP A 50 11.15 0.79 8.08
N GLU A 51 10.32 0.99 9.09
CA GLU A 51 10.35 0.27 10.37
C GLU A 51 9.97 -1.22 10.26
N PHE A 52 9.32 -1.65 9.17
CA PHE A 52 8.87 -3.03 8.99
C PHE A 52 9.78 -3.79 8.03
N THR A 53 10.24 -3.13 6.97
CA THR A 53 10.99 -3.77 5.90
C THR A 53 12.50 -3.63 6.06
N HIS A 54 12.97 -2.60 6.78
CA HIS A 54 14.39 -2.26 6.98
C HIS A 54 15.19 -1.98 5.70
N THR A 55 14.61 -2.21 4.52
CA THR A 55 15.23 -2.00 3.20
C THR A 55 14.44 -1.02 2.33
N GLY A 56 13.17 -0.79 2.64
CA GLY A 56 12.31 0.11 1.87
C GLY A 56 12.19 -0.27 0.39
N LEU A 57 12.00 0.76 -0.42
CA LEU A 57 11.92 0.68 -1.88
C LEU A 57 13.29 0.62 -2.57
N LEU A 58 14.39 0.80 -1.83
CA LEU A 58 15.77 0.78 -2.35
C LEU A 58 16.58 -0.35 -1.70
N PRO A 59 16.32 -1.61 -2.06
CA PRO A 59 16.99 -2.76 -1.47
C PRO A 59 18.43 -2.96 -1.97
N THR A 60 19.17 -3.78 -1.24
CA THR A 60 20.38 -4.44 -1.77
C THR A 60 20.01 -5.70 -2.54
N ILE A 61 20.55 -5.84 -3.75
CA ILE A 61 20.34 -7.00 -4.63
C ILE A 61 21.71 -7.59 -4.95
N GLY A 62 21.99 -8.80 -4.44
CA GLY A 62 23.32 -9.39 -4.49
C GLY A 62 24.32 -8.50 -3.75
N SER A 63 25.37 -8.05 -4.44
CA SER A 63 26.40 -7.14 -3.91
C SER A 63 26.14 -5.65 -4.22
N ARG A 64 25.01 -5.33 -4.85
CA ARG A 64 24.71 -3.96 -5.34
C ARG A 64 23.58 -3.34 -4.51
N GLN A 65 23.74 -2.07 -4.15
CA GLN A 65 22.72 -1.27 -3.47
C GLN A 65 21.95 -0.42 -4.49
N ALA A 66 20.62 -0.51 -4.48
CA ALA A 66 19.79 0.41 -5.26
C ALA A 66 19.94 1.84 -4.72
N SER A 67 20.16 2.79 -5.62
CA SER A 67 20.32 4.22 -5.28
C SER A 67 19.09 5.03 -5.67
N THR A 68 18.42 4.63 -6.74
CA THR A 68 17.21 5.28 -7.25
C THR A 68 16.19 4.25 -7.71
N ILE A 69 14.92 4.64 -7.58
CA ILE A 69 13.77 3.94 -8.15
C ILE A 69 13.11 4.89 -9.15
N ARG A 70 13.04 4.47 -10.41
CA ARG A 70 12.20 5.12 -11.41
C ARG A 70 10.80 4.57 -11.29
N ILE A 71 9.81 5.44 -11.18
CA ILE A 71 8.39 5.08 -11.20
C ILE A 71 7.74 5.66 -12.45
N THR A 72 6.97 4.84 -13.14
CA THR A 72 6.07 5.27 -14.22
C THR A 72 4.65 5.39 -13.67
N ASP A 73 4.00 6.52 -13.94
CA ASP A 73 2.69 6.83 -13.36
C ASP A 73 1.78 7.53 -14.39
N ASP A 74 0.86 6.77 -14.95
CA ASP A 74 -0.03 7.24 -16.02
C ASP A 74 -0.98 8.36 -15.58
N GLN A 75 -1.14 8.62 -14.27
CA GLN A 75 -1.83 9.83 -13.81
C GLN A 75 -1.15 11.12 -14.26
N PHE A 76 0.14 11.04 -14.62
CA PHE A 76 0.97 12.15 -15.06
C PHE A 76 1.33 12.07 -16.55
N ILE A 77 0.62 11.27 -17.35
CA ILE A 77 0.87 11.11 -18.78
C ILE A 77 0.97 12.46 -19.49
N GLY A 78 1.99 12.62 -20.34
CA GLY A 78 2.26 13.88 -21.05
C GLY A 78 2.92 14.97 -20.19
N THR A 79 3.27 14.69 -18.94
CA THR A 79 4.04 15.60 -18.07
C THR A 79 5.42 15.02 -17.76
N GLN A 80 6.34 15.87 -17.29
CA GLN A 80 7.66 15.43 -16.80
C GLN A 80 7.62 14.45 -15.61
N ASN A 81 6.46 14.31 -14.95
CA ASN A 81 6.28 13.40 -13.82
C ASN A 81 5.75 12.01 -14.25
N HIS A 82 5.51 11.77 -15.54
CA HIS A 82 5.08 10.45 -16.04
C HIS A 82 6.11 9.37 -15.71
N GLU A 83 7.39 9.65 -15.91
CA GLU A 83 8.50 8.84 -15.42
C GLU A 83 9.37 9.69 -14.50
N LYS A 84 9.51 9.29 -13.24
CA LYS A 84 10.29 10.05 -12.27
C LYS A 84 11.20 9.16 -11.45
N ASP A 85 12.47 9.57 -11.36
CA ASP A 85 13.46 8.95 -10.49
C ASP A 85 13.33 9.52 -9.06
N TYR A 86 13.35 8.63 -8.06
CA TYR A 86 13.35 8.97 -6.64
C TYR A 86 14.54 8.32 -5.95
N SER A 87 15.24 9.09 -5.12
CA SER A 87 16.32 8.66 -4.24
C SER A 87 15.84 8.49 -2.81
N SER A 88 16.73 8.05 -1.91
CA SER A 88 16.41 7.85 -0.49
C SER A 88 15.96 9.12 0.26
N ARG A 89 16.22 10.31 -0.30
CA ARG A 89 15.83 11.60 0.30
C ARG A 89 14.55 12.19 -0.28
N ASP A 90 14.02 11.59 -1.33
CA ASP A 90 12.81 12.08 -1.98
C ASP A 90 11.56 11.52 -1.31
N THR A 91 10.40 12.04 -1.73
CA THR A 91 9.10 11.48 -1.34
C THR A 91 8.30 11.11 -2.59
N ILE A 92 7.61 9.98 -2.54
CA ILE A 92 6.71 9.56 -3.64
C ILE A 92 5.29 10.02 -3.27
N PRO A 93 4.69 10.95 -4.04
CA PRO A 93 3.35 11.42 -3.77
C PRO A 93 2.33 10.32 -4.10
N ILE A 94 1.53 9.96 -3.10
CA ILE A 94 0.42 9.01 -3.25
C ILE A 94 -0.93 9.63 -2.85
N GLY A 95 -0.96 10.93 -2.53
CA GLY A 95 -2.15 11.68 -2.12
C GLY A 95 -3.29 11.61 -3.13
N HIS A 96 -2.99 11.56 -4.43
CA HIS A 96 -3.97 11.43 -5.52
C HIS A 96 -4.24 9.98 -5.96
N LYS A 97 -3.71 8.99 -5.24
CA LYS A 97 -4.08 7.59 -5.43
C LYS A 97 -5.40 7.30 -4.74
N ARG A 98 -6.19 6.40 -5.35
CA ARG A 98 -7.46 5.95 -4.81
C ARG A 98 -7.27 5.37 -3.41
N GLN A 99 -8.12 5.78 -2.49
CA GLN A 99 -8.13 5.27 -1.13
C GLN A 99 -8.78 3.88 -1.09
N ASN A 100 -8.25 2.99 -0.25
CA ASN A 100 -8.70 1.61 -0.05
C ASN A 100 -8.76 0.80 -1.35
N ALA A 101 -7.84 1.08 -2.28
CA ALA A 101 -7.68 0.40 -3.55
C ALA A 101 -6.19 0.24 -3.88
N PHE A 102 -5.86 -0.79 -4.65
CA PHE A 102 -4.52 -0.97 -5.19
C PHE A 102 -4.28 -0.02 -6.35
N THR A 103 -3.08 0.56 -6.38
CA THR A 103 -2.53 1.27 -7.54
C THR A 103 -1.28 0.54 -7.99
N SER A 104 -1.29 0.05 -9.22
CA SER A 104 -0.13 -0.55 -9.87
C SER A 104 0.75 0.54 -10.48
N LEU A 105 2.04 0.56 -10.15
CA LEU A 105 3.01 1.53 -10.65
C LEU A 105 4.25 0.79 -11.17
N PRO A 106 4.49 0.76 -12.50
CA PRO A 106 5.72 0.18 -13.04
C PRO A 106 6.95 0.86 -12.46
N TYR A 107 7.99 0.08 -12.20
CA TYR A 107 9.24 0.60 -11.65
C TYR A 107 10.50 -0.02 -12.26
N VAL A 108 11.61 0.71 -12.14
CA VAL A 108 12.96 0.23 -12.42
C VAL A 108 13.91 0.69 -11.32
N LEU A 109 14.63 -0.25 -10.69
CA LEU A 109 15.70 0.07 -9.74
C LEU A 109 17.03 0.25 -10.46
N LYS A 110 17.79 1.26 -10.04
CA LYS A 110 19.13 1.55 -10.56
C LYS A 110 20.14 1.67 -9.43
N ASP A 111 21.37 1.21 -9.66
CA ASP A 111 22.49 1.47 -8.75
C ASP A 111 22.99 2.92 -8.87
N SER A 112 24.01 3.28 -8.09
CA SER A 112 24.59 4.64 -8.08
C SER A 112 25.28 5.05 -9.39
N SER A 113 25.59 4.08 -10.25
CA SER A 113 26.14 4.31 -11.59
C SER A 113 25.04 4.42 -12.65
N GLY A 114 23.77 4.31 -12.26
CA GLY A 114 22.62 4.38 -13.16
C GLY A 114 22.32 3.06 -13.88
N ASN A 115 23.03 1.98 -13.56
CA ASN A 115 22.78 0.68 -14.17
C ASN A 115 21.52 0.07 -13.57
N GLN A 116 20.64 -0.46 -14.43
CA GLN A 116 19.43 -1.15 -13.97
C GLN A 116 19.80 -2.42 -13.18
N MET A 117 18.96 -2.73 -12.20
CA MET A 117 19.14 -3.87 -11.29
C MET A 117 17.93 -4.79 -11.31
N GLU A 118 16.74 -4.20 -11.38
CA GLU A 118 15.46 -4.88 -11.25
C GLU A 118 14.38 -4.04 -11.91
N SER A 119 13.34 -4.69 -12.45
CA SER A 119 12.12 -4.02 -12.90
C SER A 119 10.90 -4.86 -12.56
N GLY A 120 9.75 -4.20 -12.43
CA GLY A 120 8.50 -4.84 -12.09
C GLY A 120 7.37 -3.83 -11.89
N VAL A 121 6.41 -4.20 -11.06
CA VAL A 121 5.27 -3.35 -10.69
C VAL A 121 5.19 -3.23 -9.17
N LEU A 122 5.12 -2.00 -8.67
CA LEU A 122 4.75 -1.72 -7.30
C LEU A 122 3.23 -1.76 -7.17
N GLU A 123 2.76 -2.45 -6.14
CA GLU A 123 1.36 -2.50 -5.75
C GLU A 123 1.18 -1.67 -4.49
N VAL A 124 0.65 -0.46 -4.65
CA VAL A 124 0.43 0.48 -3.56
C VAL A 124 -1.00 0.35 -3.06
N TYR A 125 -1.18 -0.16 -1.85
CA TYR A 125 -2.45 -0.10 -1.13
C TYR A 125 -2.42 1.04 -0.12
N LYS A 126 -3.19 2.09 -0.39
CA LYS A 126 -3.25 3.30 0.43
C LYS A 126 -4.55 3.37 1.20
N GLN A 127 -4.44 3.69 2.49
CA GLN A 127 -5.54 4.00 3.39
C GLN A 127 -5.48 5.49 3.84
N ALA A 128 -6.28 5.88 4.83
CA ALA A 128 -6.30 7.25 5.34
C ALA A 128 -5.04 7.61 6.12
N TYR A 129 -4.48 6.65 6.86
CA TYR A 129 -3.36 6.88 7.78
C TYR A 129 -2.15 5.98 7.50
N SER A 130 -2.27 5.02 6.59
CA SER A 130 -1.22 4.05 6.30
C SER A 130 -1.19 3.65 4.82
N ALA A 131 -0.06 3.09 4.39
CA ALA A 131 0.10 2.46 3.09
C ALA A 131 1.02 1.24 3.17
N VAL A 132 0.72 0.23 2.36
CA VAL A 132 1.58 -0.94 2.13
C VAL A 132 1.94 -1.01 0.66
N VAL A 133 3.21 -1.29 0.38
CA VAL A 133 3.76 -1.39 -0.97
C VAL A 133 4.37 -2.77 -1.18
N GLY A 134 3.77 -3.53 -2.09
CA GLY A 134 4.31 -4.78 -2.61
C GLY A 134 5.07 -4.52 -3.91
N ALA A 135 6.02 -5.37 -4.25
CA ALA A 135 6.72 -5.34 -5.53
C ALA A 135 6.64 -6.72 -6.18
N GLN A 136 5.91 -6.82 -7.29
CA GLN A 136 5.93 -7.97 -8.18
C GLN A 136 7.07 -7.76 -9.17
N LEU A 137 8.14 -8.55 -9.02
CA LEU A 137 9.29 -8.46 -9.91
C LEU A 137 8.96 -9.12 -11.25
N HIS A 138 9.49 -8.54 -12.32
CA HIS A 138 9.44 -9.11 -13.67
C HIS A 138 10.83 -9.48 -14.16
N ASN A 139 11.85 -8.67 -13.90
CA ASN A 139 13.21 -8.94 -14.34
C ASN A 139 14.25 -8.57 -13.28
N ARG A 140 15.33 -9.36 -13.23
CA ARG A 140 16.62 -9.00 -12.60
C ARG A 140 17.68 -8.77 -13.65
N ILE A 141 18.56 -7.81 -13.41
CA ILE A 141 19.53 -7.33 -14.39
C ILE A 141 20.91 -7.30 -13.74
N GLU A 142 21.78 -8.18 -14.21
CA GLU A 142 23.19 -8.20 -13.84
C GLU A 142 24.04 -7.42 -14.84
N PRO A 143 25.10 -6.70 -14.39
CA PRO A 143 25.95 -5.94 -15.31
C PRO A 143 26.55 -6.83 -16.39
N GLY A 144 26.46 -6.41 -17.65
CA GLY A 144 26.99 -7.16 -18.79
C GLY A 144 26.20 -8.40 -19.19
N HIS A 145 25.04 -8.66 -18.56
CA HIS A 145 24.18 -9.81 -18.86
C HIS A 145 22.79 -9.34 -19.32
N PRO A 146 22.09 -10.13 -20.16
CA PRO A 146 20.69 -9.88 -20.47
C PRO A 146 19.81 -9.90 -19.21
N ALA A 147 18.64 -9.26 -19.29
CA ALA A 147 17.65 -9.31 -18.22
C ALA A 147 17.12 -10.75 -18.03
N THR A 148 17.09 -11.22 -16.79
CA THR A 148 16.58 -12.54 -16.40
C THR A 148 15.17 -12.39 -15.83
N PRO A 149 14.15 -13.03 -16.43
CA PRO A 149 12.80 -13.00 -15.89
C PRO A 149 12.72 -13.64 -14.50
N THR A 150 11.94 -13.04 -13.61
CA THR A 150 11.59 -13.59 -12.29
C THR A 150 10.12 -13.32 -12.01
N ARG A 151 9.58 -14.00 -10.99
CA ARG A 151 8.22 -13.80 -10.49
C ARG A 151 8.19 -13.54 -8.99
N ASP A 152 9.35 -13.28 -8.38
CA ASP A 152 9.48 -13.00 -6.96
C ASP A 152 8.60 -11.82 -6.53
N PHE A 153 8.16 -11.87 -5.29
CA PHE A 153 7.39 -10.80 -4.66
C PHE A 153 7.95 -10.46 -3.29
N TYR A 154 8.00 -9.17 -3.00
CA TYR A 154 8.43 -8.62 -1.72
C TYR A 154 7.47 -7.51 -1.27
N VAL A 155 7.17 -7.47 0.03
CA VAL A 155 6.61 -6.28 0.66
C VAL A 155 7.78 -5.31 0.89
N ARG A 156 7.87 -4.30 0.03
CA ARG A 156 8.97 -3.33 0.03
C ARG A 156 8.75 -2.18 1.01
N SER A 157 7.50 -1.82 1.31
CA SER A 157 7.30 -0.77 2.30
C SER A 157 5.99 -0.83 3.06
N ILE A 158 6.05 -0.44 4.33
CA ILE A 158 4.89 -0.20 5.19
C ILE A 158 5.14 1.12 5.92
N GLN A 159 4.26 2.09 5.69
CA GLN A 159 4.41 3.44 6.26
C GLN A 159 3.05 3.95 6.71
N GLY A 160 3.07 4.87 7.68
CA GLY A 160 1.84 5.48 8.17
C GLY A 160 2.06 6.38 9.37
N GLU A 161 0.97 6.99 9.82
CA GLU A 161 0.89 7.77 11.04
C GLU A 161 0.59 6.82 12.21
N PHE A 162 1.62 6.41 12.96
CA PHE A 162 1.44 5.47 14.08
C PHE A 162 0.51 6.02 15.16
N THR A 163 -0.33 5.16 15.72
CA THR A 163 -1.20 5.53 16.84
C THR A 163 -0.36 5.72 18.11
N SER A 164 -0.29 6.97 18.58
CA SER A 164 0.44 7.31 19.82
C SER A 164 -0.31 6.88 21.08
N ASN A 165 -1.65 7.03 21.08
CA ASN A 165 -2.49 6.72 22.24
C ASN A 165 -3.47 5.61 21.88
N LEU A 166 -3.16 4.38 22.28
CA LEU A 166 -4.07 3.25 22.07
C LEU A 166 -5.30 3.35 22.98
N PRO A 167 -6.46 2.85 22.52
CA PRO A 167 -7.55 2.52 23.43
C PRO A 167 -7.05 1.64 24.59
N THR A 168 -7.65 1.80 25.77
CA THR A 168 -7.29 1.02 26.97
C THR A 168 -8.20 -0.18 27.19
N GLN A 169 -9.31 -0.26 26.46
CA GLN A 169 -10.32 -1.31 26.58
C GLN A 169 -11.11 -1.45 25.28
N GLY A 170 -11.85 -2.55 25.18
CA GLY A 170 -12.71 -2.85 24.04
C GLY A 170 -12.00 -3.63 22.93
N ILE A 171 -12.81 -4.20 22.05
CA ILE A 171 -12.35 -4.99 20.90
C ILE A 171 -12.62 -4.18 19.64
N ILE A 172 -11.60 -4.00 18.81
CA ILE A 172 -11.73 -3.38 17.48
C ILE A 172 -11.51 -4.43 16.42
N THR A 173 -12.44 -4.49 15.46
CA THR A 173 -12.33 -5.33 14.27
C THR A 173 -11.85 -4.49 13.09
N TYR A 174 -10.83 -4.98 12.42
CA TYR A 174 -10.25 -4.42 11.20
C TYR A 174 -10.55 -5.34 10.03
N LYS A 175 -11.11 -4.77 8.97
CA LYS A 175 -11.30 -5.48 7.69
C LYS A 175 -10.53 -4.76 6.61
N GLY A 176 -10.04 -5.52 5.64
CA GLY A 176 -9.21 -4.92 4.62
C GLY A 176 -8.80 -5.86 3.51
N ARG A 177 -7.64 -5.53 2.94
CA ARG A 177 -7.11 -6.21 1.76
C ARG A 177 -5.75 -6.79 2.04
N ALA A 178 -5.40 -7.78 1.24
CA ALA A 178 -4.07 -8.35 1.20
C ALA A 178 -3.59 -8.50 -0.24
N MET A 179 -2.27 -8.63 -0.41
CA MET A 179 -1.62 -8.84 -1.68
C MET A 179 -0.44 -9.80 -1.56
N THR A 180 -0.15 -10.51 -2.64
CA THR A 180 1.02 -11.37 -2.77
C THR A 180 1.47 -11.50 -4.22
N GLY A 181 2.58 -12.19 -4.44
CA GLY A 181 3.10 -12.47 -5.77
C GLY A 181 2.25 -13.49 -6.51
N SER A 182 2.17 -13.35 -7.84
CA SER A 182 1.48 -14.31 -8.69
C SER A 182 2.41 -15.00 -9.67
N VAL A 183 2.09 -16.26 -9.96
CA VAL A 183 2.73 -17.01 -11.06
C VAL A 183 2.40 -16.44 -12.44
N THR A 184 1.39 -15.57 -12.55
CA THR A 184 0.98 -14.92 -13.81
C THR A 184 1.76 -13.64 -14.12
N GLY A 185 2.56 -13.12 -13.17
CA GLY A 185 3.34 -11.90 -13.33
C GLY A 185 2.61 -10.61 -12.92
N SER A 186 1.36 -10.68 -12.46
CA SER A 186 0.63 -9.56 -11.84
C SER A 186 0.28 -9.93 -10.42
N ALA A 187 0.51 -9.06 -9.44
CA ALA A 187 0.22 -9.39 -8.05
C ALA A 187 -1.23 -9.86 -7.85
N ASP A 188 -1.41 -10.79 -6.92
CA ASP A 188 -2.73 -11.27 -6.53
C ASP A 188 -3.25 -10.45 -5.35
N HIS A 189 -4.57 -10.20 -5.33
CA HIS A 189 -5.22 -9.34 -4.33
C HIS A 189 -6.43 -10.03 -3.72
N SER A 190 -6.66 -9.81 -2.42
CA SER A 190 -7.88 -10.26 -1.74
C SER A 190 -8.50 -9.15 -0.90
N ASN A 191 -9.80 -9.27 -0.61
CA ASN A 191 -10.51 -8.46 0.41
C ASN A 191 -10.66 -9.26 1.72
N GLY A 192 -9.80 -10.26 1.95
CA GLY A 192 -10.02 -11.30 2.94
C GLY A 192 -9.36 -11.07 4.29
N LEU A 193 -8.78 -9.89 4.55
CA LEU A 193 -8.21 -9.56 5.86
C LEU A 193 -9.34 -9.36 6.87
N ASN A 194 -9.28 -10.09 7.98
CA ASN A 194 -10.12 -9.90 9.15
C ASN A 194 -9.26 -10.07 10.41
N TYR A 195 -9.07 -8.98 11.16
CA TYR A 195 -8.19 -8.95 12.32
C TYR A 195 -8.90 -8.27 13.50
N GLN A 196 -8.69 -8.78 14.71
CA GLN A 196 -9.25 -8.20 15.93
C GLN A 196 -8.12 -7.86 16.89
N ILE A 197 -8.28 -6.73 17.57
CA ILE A 197 -7.42 -6.32 18.69
C ILE A 197 -8.32 -6.11 19.90
N ASP A 198 -8.06 -6.87 20.96
CA ASP A 198 -8.57 -6.61 22.29
C ASP A 198 -7.58 -5.69 23.01
N TYR A 199 -7.97 -4.44 23.22
CA TYR A 199 -7.15 -3.43 23.88
C TYR A 199 -7.07 -3.60 25.40
N GLY A 200 -8.07 -4.25 26.01
CA GLY A 200 -8.03 -4.59 27.43
C GLY A 200 -7.04 -5.72 27.69
N ALA A 201 -7.05 -6.75 26.85
CA ALA A 201 -6.08 -7.84 26.89
C ALA A 201 -4.71 -7.48 26.29
N ARG A 202 -4.63 -6.38 25.53
CA ARG A 202 -3.47 -5.95 24.73
C ARG A 202 -2.96 -7.04 23.78
N LYS A 203 -3.88 -7.70 23.07
CA LYS A 203 -3.57 -8.78 22.14
C LYS A 203 -4.41 -8.67 20.87
N GLY A 204 -3.90 -9.20 19.78
CA GLY A 204 -4.65 -9.32 18.54
C GLY A 204 -4.40 -10.62 17.81
N HIS A 205 -5.36 -11.01 16.98
CA HIS A 205 -5.32 -12.19 16.13
C HIS A 205 -6.20 -11.97 14.90
N GLY A 206 -6.06 -12.81 13.87
CA GLY A 206 -6.90 -12.69 12.70
C GLY A 206 -6.64 -13.74 11.64
N SER A 207 -7.11 -13.44 10.42
CA SER A 207 -6.92 -14.29 9.26
C SER A 207 -6.87 -13.47 7.96
N ILE A 208 -6.29 -14.06 6.93
CA ILE A 208 -6.34 -13.58 5.56
C ILE A 208 -6.83 -14.72 4.67
N THR A 209 -7.87 -14.45 3.90
CA THR A 209 -8.49 -15.41 2.97
C THR A 209 -8.45 -14.90 1.53
N GLY A 210 -8.70 -15.80 0.57
CA GLY A 210 -8.91 -15.44 -0.83
C GLY A 210 -7.66 -15.02 -1.61
N LEU A 211 -6.46 -15.27 -1.09
CA LEU A 211 -5.22 -15.16 -1.85
C LEU A 211 -4.94 -16.48 -2.56
N ASN A 212 -4.68 -16.39 -3.86
CA ASN A 212 -4.33 -17.51 -4.72
C ASN A 212 -3.01 -18.12 -4.28
N GLY A 213 -2.97 -19.45 -4.17
CA GLY A 213 -1.77 -20.19 -3.79
C GLY A 213 -1.47 -20.23 -2.30
N PHE A 214 -2.12 -19.42 -1.46
CA PHE A 214 -1.88 -19.36 -0.01
C PHE A 214 -2.90 -20.10 0.85
N GLY A 215 -4.08 -20.40 0.31
CA GLY A 215 -5.20 -20.91 1.13
C GLY A 215 -5.56 -19.91 2.24
N ASN A 216 -6.19 -20.40 3.32
CA ASN A 216 -6.39 -19.56 4.50
C ASN A 216 -5.05 -19.33 5.22
N ILE A 217 -4.81 -18.10 5.64
CA ILE A 217 -3.69 -17.73 6.49
C ILE A 217 -4.25 -17.36 7.85
N ASP A 218 -3.84 -18.10 8.89
CA ASP A 218 -4.13 -17.77 10.27
C ASP A 218 -3.02 -16.88 10.84
N LEU A 219 -3.41 -15.76 11.45
CA LEU A 219 -2.53 -14.85 12.17
C LEU A 219 -2.78 -15.08 13.67
N ALA A 220 -1.89 -15.85 14.30
CA ALA A 220 -2.07 -16.35 15.66
C ALA A 220 -2.10 -15.20 16.68
N GLU A 221 -2.74 -15.43 17.83
CA GLU A 221 -2.81 -14.42 18.88
C GLU A 221 -1.42 -13.99 19.36
N ALA A 222 -1.19 -12.68 19.35
CA ALA A 222 0.07 -12.07 19.76
C ALA A 222 -0.15 -10.75 20.53
N PRO A 223 0.76 -10.41 21.45
CA PRO A 223 0.65 -9.21 22.27
C PRO A 223 0.99 -7.93 21.49
N ILE A 224 0.41 -6.81 21.93
CA ILE A 224 0.85 -5.47 21.52
C ILE A 224 2.14 -5.15 22.27
N THR A 225 3.22 -4.97 21.52
CA THR A 225 4.54 -4.57 22.02
C THR A 225 4.94 -3.21 21.47
N GLN A 226 6.04 -2.66 21.97
CA GLN A 226 6.69 -1.49 21.36
C GLN A 226 7.91 -1.94 20.57
N ASN A 227 8.06 -1.41 19.35
CA ASN A 227 9.28 -1.58 18.57
C ASN A 227 10.40 -0.66 19.10
N PRO A 228 11.64 -0.74 18.58
CA PRO A 228 12.76 0.11 19.01
C PRO A 228 12.52 1.63 18.86
N HIS A 229 11.53 2.05 18.06
CA HIS A 229 11.13 3.44 17.87
C HIS A 229 10.02 3.88 18.85
N GLY A 230 9.56 2.99 19.74
CA GLY A 230 8.49 3.26 20.70
C GLY A 230 7.08 3.12 20.14
N HIS A 231 6.94 2.68 18.88
CA HIS A 231 5.65 2.51 18.22
C HIS A 231 4.99 1.18 18.57
N ASN A 232 3.65 1.21 18.68
CA ASN A 232 2.86 0.02 19.00
C ASN A 232 2.74 -0.90 17.77
N VAL A 233 3.22 -2.14 17.93
CA VAL A 233 3.23 -3.18 16.90
C VAL A 233 2.74 -4.51 17.46
N ILE A 234 2.36 -5.43 16.59
CA ILE A 234 2.09 -6.82 16.94
C ILE A 234 2.98 -7.70 16.07
N ASN A 235 3.74 -8.57 16.72
CA ASN A 235 4.60 -9.59 16.10
C ASN A 235 4.11 -10.96 16.53
N GLY A 236 3.72 -11.81 15.59
CA GLY A 236 3.11 -13.10 15.88
C GLY A 236 3.44 -14.20 14.88
N ALA A 237 3.04 -15.42 15.22
CA ALA A 237 3.15 -16.56 14.31
C ALA A 237 2.04 -16.49 13.24
N ALA A 238 2.37 -16.85 12.02
CA ALA A 238 1.41 -17.03 10.93
C ALA A 238 1.42 -18.49 10.48
N ASN A 239 0.28 -18.99 10.02
CA ASN A 239 0.21 -20.32 9.41
C ASN A 239 -0.66 -20.27 8.16
N SER A 240 -0.05 -20.53 7.01
CA SER A 240 -0.76 -20.70 5.75
C SER A 240 -1.14 -22.16 5.55
N ALA A 241 -2.36 -22.42 5.08
CA ALA A 241 -2.84 -23.75 4.76
C ALA A 241 -2.01 -24.48 3.67
N THR A 242 -1.20 -23.73 2.90
CA THR A 242 -0.43 -24.25 1.76
C THR A 242 1.07 -23.96 1.89
N HIS A 243 1.47 -22.86 2.53
CA HIS A 243 2.87 -22.50 2.77
C HIS A 243 3.35 -22.85 4.20
N GLY A 244 2.46 -23.34 5.07
CA GLY A 244 2.80 -23.75 6.42
C GLY A 244 3.17 -22.59 7.34
N ALA A 245 4.12 -22.84 8.24
CA ALA A 245 4.50 -21.90 9.28
C ALA A 245 5.27 -20.67 8.74
N GLY A 246 4.95 -19.52 9.31
CA GLY A 246 5.56 -18.24 9.05
C GLY A 246 5.42 -17.32 10.26
N ASN A 247 5.72 -16.04 10.04
CA ASN A 247 5.54 -14.98 11.03
C ASN A 247 4.85 -13.79 10.38
N TYR A 248 4.20 -12.96 11.19
CA TYR A 248 3.66 -11.69 10.75
C TYR A 248 4.03 -10.56 11.69
N GLU A 249 4.07 -9.36 11.13
CA GLU A 249 4.24 -8.12 11.84
C GLU A 249 3.23 -7.10 11.31
N LEU A 250 2.63 -6.31 12.20
CA LEU A 250 1.78 -5.19 11.82
C LEU A 250 1.89 -4.02 12.79
N GLY A 251 1.69 -2.82 12.26
CA GLY A 251 1.52 -1.58 13.01
C GLY A 251 0.07 -1.17 13.16
N ILE A 252 -0.19 -0.31 14.14
CA ILE A 252 -1.48 0.32 14.40
C ILE A 252 -1.36 1.81 14.06
N PHE A 253 -2.24 2.30 13.19
CA PHE A 253 -2.15 3.62 12.58
C PHE A 253 -3.42 4.45 12.76
N GLY A 254 -3.24 5.78 12.70
CA GLY A 254 -4.27 6.79 12.86
C GLY A 254 -4.50 7.23 14.30
N PRO A 255 -5.17 8.38 14.50
CA PRO A 255 -5.35 9.01 15.80
C PRO A 255 -6.11 8.16 16.83
N GLN A 256 -6.93 7.21 16.38
CA GLN A 256 -7.80 6.40 17.24
C GLN A 256 -7.70 4.90 16.93
N ALA A 257 -6.50 4.43 16.55
CA ALA A 257 -6.29 3.08 16.04
C ALA A 257 -7.27 2.78 14.89
N ASN A 258 -7.26 3.65 13.89
CA ASN A 258 -8.21 3.61 12.78
C ASN A 258 -7.88 2.47 11.81
N GLU A 259 -6.59 2.13 11.71
CA GLU A 259 -6.06 1.26 10.68
C GLU A 259 -4.98 0.34 11.23
N ILE A 260 -4.80 -0.79 10.56
CA ILE A 260 -3.63 -1.66 10.68
C ILE A 260 -2.99 -1.84 9.31
N ALA A 261 -1.68 -2.02 9.29
CA ALA A 261 -0.92 -2.37 8.09
C ALA A 261 0.27 -3.25 8.49
N GLY A 262 0.56 -4.26 7.68
CA GLY A 262 1.51 -5.30 8.05
C GLY A 262 1.95 -6.18 6.90
N LYS A 263 2.79 -7.15 7.25
CA LYS A 263 3.23 -8.22 6.35
C LYS A 263 3.28 -9.56 7.08
N ALA A 264 3.08 -10.63 6.33
CA ALA A 264 3.41 -11.99 6.72
C ALA A 264 4.51 -12.54 5.82
N HIS A 265 5.40 -13.36 6.40
CA HIS A 265 6.48 -14.04 5.69
C HIS A 265 6.45 -15.53 6.03
N PHE A 266 6.51 -16.37 5.01
CA PHE A 266 6.49 -17.84 5.12
C PHE A 266 7.82 -18.43 4.66
N ASN A 267 8.23 -19.54 5.26
CA ASN A 267 9.51 -20.16 4.88
C ASN A 267 9.37 -21.06 3.64
N ASN A 268 10.48 -21.30 2.95
CA ASN A 268 10.68 -22.41 2.00
C ASN A 268 9.95 -22.42 0.63
N GLN A 269 9.44 -21.30 0.10
CA GLN A 269 8.86 -21.24 -1.26
C GLN A 269 9.12 -19.88 -1.97
N PRO A 270 9.03 -19.80 -3.32
CA PRO A 270 8.94 -18.51 -4.02
C PRO A 270 7.67 -17.75 -3.61
N ASN A 271 7.68 -16.41 -3.72
CA ASN A 271 6.56 -15.54 -3.32
C ASN A 271 6.13 -15.74 -1.86
N LYS A 272 7.09 -15.58 -0.97
CA LYS A 272 6.96 -15.89 0.45
C LYS A 272 6.31 -14.81 1.32
N GLU A 273 5.98 -13.66 0.73
CA GLU A 273 5.47 -12.51 1.48
C GLU A 273 4.04 -12.16 1.09
N VAL A 274 3.29 -11.73 2.10
CA VAL A 274 1.93 -11.21 1.95
C VAL A 274 1.91 -9.84 2.61
N GLY A 275 1.59 -8.79 1.86
CA GLY A 275 1.32 -7.47 2.41
C GLY A 275 -0.17 -7.32 2.70
N PHE A 276 -0.55 -6.70 3.81
CA PHE A 276 -1.96 -6.53 4.17
C PHE A 276 -2.21 -5.22 4.91
N ALA A 277 -3.41 -4.66 4.74
CA ALA A 277 -3.84 -3.50 5.52
C ALA A 277 -5.36 -3.45 5.63
N GLY A 278 -5.87 -2.93 6.75
CA GLY A 278 -7.30 -2.84 7.01
C GLY A 278 -7.69 -1.66 7.87
N GLY A 279 -8.94 -1.25 7.70
CA GLY A 279 -9.59 -0.19 8.48
C GLY A 279 -10.56 -0.77 9.48
N ARG A 280 -10.74 -0.06 10.59
CA ARG A 280 -11.74 -0.35 11.61
C ARG A 280 -13.16 -0.34 11.02
N VAL A 281 -14.01 -1.31 11.40
CA VAL A 281 -15.40 -1.44 10.92
C VAL A 281 -16.48 -1.33 12.00
N ASN A 282 -16.11 -1.06 13.26
CA ASN A 282 -17.03 -0.96 14.40
C ASN A 282 -17.09 0.42 15.03
#